data_AF-A0A966XN99-F1
#
_entry.id   AF-A0A966XN99-F1
#
_cell.length_a   1.000
_cell.length_b   1.000
_cell.length_c   1.000
_cell.angle_alpha   90.00
_cell.angle_beta   90.00
_cell.angle_gamma   90.00
#
_symmetry.space_group_name_H-M   'P 1'
#
loop_
_entity.id
_entity.type
_entity.pdbx_description
1 polymer ?
#
loop_
_entity_poly.entity_id
_entity_poly.type
_entity_poly.pdbx_seq_one_letter_code
_entity_poly.pdbx_strand_id
1 'polypeptide(L)'
;MIVEKAPFVESVRDILWPTFTPLIEDKHGDQGIRGTRGEAFAIDHLEKLGAEYVIDHSEDVISQFQGIDLTAVYRDRIETIDVKYGKTGLYWDKYNKFWYITVKNDFWNPRKTNSYIMHVGPKGDVYVKYNKLKLKELMSELHKRGHKYKTSQYGDILPLRLISSIVTTNLW
;
A
#
# COMPACT_ATOMS: atom_id res chain seq x y z
N MET A 1 -24.76 -2.33 20.23
CA MET A 1 -24.05 -1.52 19.22
C MET A 1 -23.83 -2.41 18.02
N ILE A 2 -24.68 -2.27 17.01
CA ILE A 2 -24.64 -3.10 15.79
C ILE A 2 -23.53 -2.51 14.92
N VAL A 3 -22.48 -3.28 14.68
CA VAL A 3 -21.51 -2.95 13.64
C VAL A 3 -22.22 -3.22 12.31
N GLU A 4 -22.78 -2.17 11.70
CA GLU A 4 -23.22 -2.25 10.31
C GLU A 4 -21.98 -2.54 9.46
N LYS A 5 -21.79 -3.82 9.12
CA LYS A 5 -20.92 -4.18 8.00
C LYS A 5 -21.46 -3.43 6.80
N ALA A 6 -20.69 -2.48 6.28
CA ALA A 6 -20.99 -1.85 5.00
C ALA A 6 -21.38 -2.96 4.01
N PRO A 7 -22.55 -2.90 3.36
CA PRO A 7 -22.99 -3.95 2.47
C PRO A 7 -21.93 -4.10 1.39
N PHE A 8 -21.28 -5.26 1.37
CA PHE A 8 -20.31 -5.63 0.36
C PHE A 8 -21.09 -5.69 -0.96
N VAL A 9 -21.03 -4.60 -1.73
CA VAL A 9 -21.86 -4.38 -2.91
C VAL A 9 -21.69 -5.58 -3.85
N GLU A 10 -22.81 -6.21 -4.19
CA GLU A 10 -22.95 -7.35 -5.12
C GLU A 10 -22.27 -7.13 -6.50
N SER A 11 -21.78 -5.93 -6.79
CA SER A 11 -21.17 -5.55 -8.06
C SER A 11 -19.71 -5.98 -8.24
N VAL A 12 -19.10 -6.75 -7.33
CA VAL A 12 -17.72 -7.26 -7.55
C VAL A 12 -17.68 -8.34 -8.65
N ARG A 13 -18.83 -9.00 -8.94
CA ARG A 13 -18.94 -9.96 -10.05
C ARG A 13 -18.72 -9.32 -11.42
N ASP A 14 -18.91 -8.01 -11.56
CA ASP A 14 -18.78 -7.27 -12.83
C ASP A 14 -17.47 -6.49 -12.96
N ILE A 15 -16.41 -6.85 -12.22
CA ILE A 15 -15.05 -6.48 -12.65
C ILE A 15 -14.63 -7.40 -13.81
N LEU A 16 -15.45 -7.40 -14.86
CA LEU A 16 -15.08 -7.77 -16.22
C LEU A 16 -13.99 -6.78 -16.62
N TRP A 17 -12.76 -7.26 -16.72
CA TRP A 17 -11.61 -6.46 -17.13
C TRP A 17 -11.15 -6.77 -18.56
N PRO A 18 -11.87 -6.32 -19.61
CA PRO A 18 -11.27 -6.20 -20.94
C PRO A 18 -10.37 -4.94 -21.07
N THR A 19 -10.55 -3.89 -20.25
CA THR A 19 -9.99 -2.55 -20.53
C THR A 19 -9.00 -2.00 -19.50
N PHE A 20 -8.59 -2.76 -18.46
CA PHE A 20 -7.48 -2.27 -17.63
C PHE A 20 -6.19 -2.27 -18.44
N THR A 21 -5.85 -1.09 -18.92
CA THR A 21 -4.53 -0.71 -19.34
C THR A 21 -4.04 0.21 -18.23
N PRO A 22 -3.13 -0.23 -17.35
CA PRO A 22 -2.51 0.69 -16.42
C PRO A 22 -1.76 1.69 -17.29
N LEU A 23 -2.35 2.86 -17.51
CA LEU A 23 -1.63 4.02 -17.98
C LEU A 23 -0.96 4.57 -16.75
N ILE A 24 0.12 3.87 -16.42
CA ILE A 24 1.11 4.28 -15.46
C ILE A 24 1.44 5.72 -15.85
N GLU A 25 1.10 6.68 -14.98
CA GLU A 25 1.75 8.00 -14.82
C GLU A 25 1.15 9.30 -15.38
N ASP A 26 0.15 9.32 -16.27
CA ASP A 26 -0.21 10.59 -16.98
C ASP A 26 -0.51 11.83 -16.10
N LYS A 27 -1.01 11.68 -14.85
CA LYS A 27 -1.31 12.83 -13.96
C LYS A 27 -0.22 13.14 -12.93
N HIS A 28 0.48 12.11 -12.45
CA HIS A 28 1.44 12.23 -11.34
C HIS A 28 2.89 12.07 -11.81
N GLY A 29 3.15 12.09 -13.11
CA GLY A 29 4.47 12.25 -13.74
C GLY A 29 5.26 10.95 -13.86
N ASP A 30 6.03 10.85 -14.95
CA ASP A 30 6.71 9.62 -15.37
C ASP A 30 8.15 9.50 -14.84
N GLN A 31 8.62 10.57 -14.19
CA GLN A 31 9.95 10.68 -13.63
C GLN A 31 9.94 10.10 -12.22
N GLY A 32 10.21 8.81 -12.15
CA GLY A 32 10.36 8.12 -10.87
C GLY A 32 11.39 8.80 -9.97
N ILE A 33 10.94 9.18 -8.78
CA ILE A 33 11.75 9.39 -7.58
C ILE A 33 12.57 8.11 -7.19
N ARG A 34 13.54 8.19 -6.27
CA ARG A 34 14.28 7.04 -5.70
C ARG A 34 13.73 6.71 -4.30
N GLY A 35 13.90 5.47 -3.81
CA GLY A 35 13.39 5.00 -2.51
C GLY A 35 13.57 6.01 -1.35
N THR A 36 14.76 6.57 -1.22
CA THR A 36 15.13 7.57 -0.20
C THR A 36 14.22 8.80 -0.12
N ARG A 37 13.69 9.27 -1.26
CA ARG A 37 12.76 10.42 -1.26
C ARG A 37 11.34 10.02 -0.88
N GLY A 38 10.93 8.78 -1.19
CA GLY A 38 9.65 8.23 -0.72
C GLY A 38 9.65 8.00 0.79
N GLU A 39 10.78 7.55 1.33
CA GLU A 39 11.02 7.43 2.78
C GLU A 39 11.04 8.80 3.46
N ALA A 40 11.76 9.79 2.91
CA ALA A 40 11.76 11.15 3.44
C ALA A 40 10.36 11.78 3.49
N PHE A 41 9.54 11.55 2.45
CA PHE A 41 8.13 11.95 2.47
C PHE A 41 7.35 11.24 3.58
N ALA A 42 7.52 9.92 3.72
CA ALA A 42 6.84 9.15 4.74
C ALA A 42 7.22 9.61 6.16
N ILE A 43 8.48 9.96 6.42
CA ILE A 43 8.96 10.53 7.69
C ILE A 43 8.21 11.82 8.03
N ASP A 44 8.31 12.85 7.18
CA ASP A 44 7.63 14.14 7.37
C ASP A 44 6.12 13.94 7.59
N HIS A 45 5.53 12.99 6.89
CA HIS A 45 4.11 12.71 7.03
C HIS A 45 3.77 12.02 8.36
N LEU A 46 4.54 11.02 8.79
CA LEU A 46 4.31 10.31 10.05
C LEU A 46 4.47 11.25 11.26
N GLU A 47 5.43 12.17 11.20
CA GLU A 47 5.59 13.23 12.21
C GLU A 47 4.37 14.15 12.26
N LYS A 48 3.85 14.59 11.10
CA LYS A 48 2.59 15.37 11.02
C LYS A 48 1.37 14.61 11.56
N LEU A 49 1.40 13.28 11.52
CA LEU A 49 0.38 12.41 12.09
C LEU A 49 0.59 12.11 13.59
N GLY A 50 1.55 12.77 14.23
CA GLY A 50 1.78 12.70 15.67
C GLY A 50 2.74 11.60 16.11
N ALA A 51 3.58 11.08 15.21
CA ALA A 51 4.75 10.34 15.64
C ALA A 51 5.68 11.29 16.42
N GLU A 52 6.12 10.88 17.61
CA GLU A 52 7.06 11.66 18.42
C GLU A 52 8.46 11.66 17.79
N TYR A 53 8.82 10.55 17.14
CA TYR A 53 10.00 10.44 16.29
C TYR A 53 9.84 9.28 15.30
N VAL A 54 10.55 9.38 14.18
CA VAL A 54 10.61 8.34 13.14
C VAL A 54 12.06 7.95 12.94
N ILE A 55 12.34 6.65 13.00
CA ILE A 55 13.67 6.08 12.78
C ILE A 55 13.73 5.59 11.33
N ASP A 56 14.72 6.08 10.59
CA ASP A 56 15.08 5.62 9.25
C ASP A 56 16.05 4.43 9.35
N HIS A 57 15.72 3.34 8.66
CA HIS A 57 16.52 2.10 8.62
C HIS A 57 17.20 1.88 7.27
N SER A 58 17.34 2.92 6.43
CA SER A 58 17.96 2.80 5.10
C SER A 58 19.37 2.21 5.12
N GLU A 59 20.11 2.37 6.22
CA GLU A 59 21.48 1.86 6.39
C GLU A 59 21.57 0.62 7.31
N ASP A 60 20.45 0.15 7.89
CA ASP A 60 20.43 -1.02 8.78
C ASP A 60 20.11 -2.30 8.00
N VAL A 61 21.14 -3.12 7.77
CA VAL A 61 21.05 -4.40 7.06
C VAL A 61 20.05 -5.36 7.69
N ILE A 62 19.93 -5.39 9.03
CA ILE A 62 19.02 -6.30 9.73
C ILE A 62 17.57 -5.86 9.50
N SER A 63 17.30 -4.57 9.67
CA SER A 63 15.98 -3.98 9.47
C SER A 63 15.54 -4.11 8.00
N GLN A 64 16.45 -3.88 7.05
CA GLN A 64 16.22 -4.10 5.62
C GLN A 64 15.90 -5.58 5.30
N PHE A 65 16.60 -6.53 5.92
CA PHE A 65 16.29 -7.96 5.79
C PHE A 65 14.91 -8.31 6.37
N GLN A 66 14.49 -7.58 7.40
CA GLN A 66 13.15 -7.66 7.99
C GLN A 66 12.08 -6.88 7.22
N GLY A 67 12.45 -6.22 6.11
CA GLY A 67 11.53 -5.39 5.32
C GLY A 67 10.99 -4.20 6.10
N ILE A 68 11.78 -3.65 7.02
CA ILE A 68 11.43 -2.47 7.81
C ILE A 68 12.25 -1.31 7.23
N ASP A 69 11.56 -0.38 6.59
CA ASP A 69 12.18 0.86 6.09
C ASP A 69 12.14 1.93 7.18
N LEU A 70 11.01 2.04 7.91
CA LEU A 70 10.80 3.03 8.96
C LEU A 70 10.23 2.41 10.23
N THR A 71 10.61 2.95 11.40
CA THR A 71 9.91 2.75 12.67
C THR A 71 9.36 4.07 13.17
N ALA A 72 8.04 4.22 13.23
CA ALA A 72 7.38 5.38 13.81
C ALA A 72 6.98 5.09 15.26
N VAL A 73 7.40 5.96 16.18
CA VAL A 73 7.05 5.86 17.60
C VAL A 73 6.03 6.95 17.93
N TYR A 74 4.91 6.53 18.49
CA TYR A 74 3.86 7.38 19.02
C TYR A 74 3.80 7.17 20.53
N ARG A 75 3.12 8.09 21.23
CA ARG A 75 2.94 8.01 22.69
C ARG A 75 2.38 6.67 23.19
N ASP A 76 1.52 6.02 22.40
CA ASP A 76 0.75 4.83 22.79
C ASP A 76 1.09 3.57 21.98
N ARG A 77 1.92 3.67 20.92
CA ARG A 77 2.21 2.54 20.03
C ARG A 77 3.50 2.73 19.22
N ILE A 78 3.99 1.63 18.67
CA ILE A 78 5.12 1.60 17.73
C ILE A 78 4.64 0.96 16.42
N GLU A 79 4.99 1.56 15.30
CA GLU A 79 4.65 1.06 13.96
C GLU A 79 5.92 0.79 13.16
N THR A 80 6.10 -0.45 12.70
CA THR A 80 7.13 -0.81 11.73
C THR A 80 6.53 -0.81 10.33
N ILE A 81 7.17 -0.08 9.40
CA ILE A 81 6.57 0.30 8.12
C ILE A 81 7.53 -0.07 6.98
N ASP A 82 6.98 -0.76 5.99
CA ASP A 82 7.63 -1.04 4.70
C ASP A 82 7.11 -0.03 3.68
N VAL A 83 7.98 0.86 3.20
CA VAL A 83 7.64 1.93 2.27
C VAL A 83 7.81 1.41 0.85
N LYS A 84 6.79 1.61 0.02
CA LYS A 84 6.76 1.16 -1.37
C LYS A 84 6.44 2.34 -2.25
N TYR A 85 7.43 2.75 -3.03
CA TYR A 85 7.38 3.97 -3.80
C TYR A 85 7.31 3.67 -5.33
N GLY A 86 6.65 4.57 -6.06
CA GLY A 86 6.75 4.71 -7.52
C GLY A 86 5.91 3.73 -8.33
N LYS A 87 6.33 3.48 -9.59
CA LYS A 87 5.66 2.62 -10.60
C LYS A 87 5.44 1.16 -10.18
N THR A 88 5.81 0.79 -8.95
CA THR A 88 5.69 -0.57 -8.41
C THR A 88 4.70 -0.67 -7.25
N GLY A 89 4.01 0.42 -6.92
CA GLY A 89 3.34 0.58 -5.64
C GLY A 89 1.90 1.07 -5.69
N LEU A 90 1.67 2.28 -6.22
CA LEU A 90 0.37 2.97 -6.20
C LEU A 90 0.05 3.53 -7.59
N TYR A 91 -1.15 3.26 -8.10
CA TYR A 91 -1.56 3.60 -9.47
C TYR A 91 -2.94 4.21 -9.49
N TRP A 92 -3.13 5.22 -10.34
CA TRP A 92 -4.44 5.75 -10.67
C TRP A 92 -4.87 5.23 -12.05
N ASP A 93 -6.02 4.58 -12.13
CA ASP A 93 -6.65 4.22 -13.39
C ASP A 93 -7.51 5.39 -13.88
N LYS A 94 -7.14 5.98 -15.02
CA LYS A 94 -7.86 7.12 -15.60
C LYS A 94 -9.24 6.77 -16.15
N TYR A 95 -9.43 5.52 -16.59
CA TYR A 95 -10.69 5.07 -17.18
C TYR A 95 -11.70 4.72 -16.08
N ASN A 96 -11.25 3.98 -15.08
CA ASN A 96 -12.09 3.59 -13.94
C ASN A 96 -12.16 4.68 -12.85
N LYS A 97 -11.35 5.74 -12.98
CA LYS A 97 -11.19 6.82 -11.98
C LYS A 97 -10.99 6.26 -10.57
N PHE A 98 -10.00 5.38 -10.43
CA PHE A 98 -9.82 4.61 -9.19
C PHE A 98 -8.36 4.29 -8.87
N TRP A 99 -8.03 4.18 -7.57
CA TRP A 99 -6.68 3.85 -7.08
C TRP A 99 -6.46 2.34 -6.92
N TYR A 100 -5.27 1.88 -7.31
CA TYR A 100 -4.83 0.50 -7.22
C TYR A 100 -3.47 0.44 -6.53
N ILE A 101 -3.20 -0.68 -5.86
CA ILE A 101 -1.87 -0.98 -5.33
C ILE A 101 -1.30 -2.26 -5.95
N THR A 102 0.02 -2.41 -5.89
CA THR A 102 0.64 -3.72 -6.09
C THR A 102 0.82 -4.42 -4.75
N VAL A 103 0.37 -5.67 -4.68
CA VAL A 103 0.60 -6.60 -3.58
C VAL A 103 1.69 -7.56 -4.02
N LYS A 104 2.90 -7.39 -3.47
CA LYS A 104 4.06 -8.21 -3.84
C LYS A 104 4.02 -9.56 -3.10
N ASN A 105 4.44 -10.62 -3.79
CA ASN A 105 4.46 -11.98 -3.22
C ASN A 105 5.39 -12.09 -1.99
N ASP A 106 6.47 -11.33 -1.99
CA ASP A 106 7.46 -11.33 -0.92
C ASP A 106 6.98 -10.64 0.37
N PHE A 107 5.85 -9.91 0.34
CA PHE A 107 5.22 -9.38 1.54
C PHE A 107 4.93 -10.50 2.55
N TRP A 108 4.66 -11.72 2.08
CA TRP A 108 4.31 -12.84 2.95
C TRP A 108 5.51 -13.63 3.45
N ASN A 109 6.73 -13.20 3.11
CA ASN A 109 7.95 -13.82 3.62
C ASN A 109 7.98 -13.75 5.16
N PRO A 110 8.16 -14.87 5.87
CA PRO A 110 8.16 -14.90 7.34
C PRO A 110 9.31 -14.10 7.96
N ARG A 111 10.37 -13.81 7.18
CA ARG A 111 11.47 -12.93 7.63
C ARG A 111 11.07 -11.45 7.62
N LYS A 112 10.04 -11.07 6.85
CA LYS A 112 9.56 -9.69 6.80
C LYS A 112 8.55 -9.42 7.92
N THR A 113 9.00 -8.72 8.97
CA THR A 113 8.26 -8.52 10.22
C THR A 113 7.58 -7.15 10.34
N ASN A 114 7.64 -6.32 9.30
CA ASN A 114 6.92 -5.05 9.25
C ASN A 114 5.41 -5.20 9.48
N SER A 115 4.83 -4.27 10.24
CA SER A 115 3.40 -4.30 10.60
C SER A 115 2.52 -3.64 9.54
N TYR A 116 3.05 -2.60 8.91
CA TYR A 116 2.35 -1.78 7.93
C TYR A 116 3.10 -1.75 6.62
N ILE A 117 2.35 -1.50 5.55
CA ILE A 117 2.89 -1.14 4.25
C ILE A 117 2.36 0.26 3.92
N MET A 118 3.25 1.14 3.51
CA MET A 118 2.91 2.48 3.05
C MET A 118 3.29 2.62 1.59
N HIS A 119 2.27 2.76 0.75
CA HIS A 119 2.43 3.01 -0.67
C HIS A 119 2.45 4.51 -0.93
N VAL A 120 3.51 4.99 -1.58
CA VAL A 120 3.72 6.41 -1.90
C VAL A 120 3.72 6.59 -3.41
N GLY A 121 2.97 7.59 -3.88
CA GLY A 121 2.85 7.91 -5.30
C GLY A 121 4.17 8.38 -5.93
N PRO A 122 4.27 8.41 -7.28
CA PRO A 122 5.52 8.72 -8.00
C PRO A 122 6.16 10.08 -7.66
N LYS A 123 5.34 11.09 -7.32
CA LYS A 123 5.80 12.43 -6.90
C LYS A 123 5.97 12.59 -5.40
N GLY A 124 5.61 11.59 -4.59
CA GLY A 124 5.52 11.74 -3.14
C GLY A 124 4.41 12.71 -2.71
N ASP A 125 3.39 12.89 -3.53
CA ASP A 125 2.25 13.81 -3.30
C ASP A 125 1.02 13.10 -2.72
N VAL A 126 0.91 11.80 -2.96
CA VAL A 126 -0.19 10.93 -2.53
C VAL A 126 0.33 9.69 -1.83
N TYR A 127 -0.47 9.12 -0.92
CA TYR A 127 -0.08 7.88 -0.25
C TYR A 127 -1.28 7.12 0.31
N VAL A 128 -1.02 5.84 0.62
CA VAL A 128 -1.90 5.02 1.45
C VAL A 128 -1.10 4.11 2.36
N LYS A 129 -1.48 4.04 3.65
CA LYS A 129 -0.91 3.13 4.65
C LYS A 129 -1.99 2.15 5.10
N TYR A 130 -1.66 0.87 5.17
CA TYR A 130 -2.58 -0.17 5.63
C TYR A 130 -1.87 -1.26 6.43
N ASN A 131 -2.64 -1.98 7.23
CA ASN A 131 -2.12 -3.09 8.03
C ASN A 131 -1.83 -4.32 7.15
N LYS A 132 -0.61 -4.84 7.24
CA LYS A 132 -0.12 -5.97 6.44
C LYS A 132 -0.87 -7.28 6.73
N LEU A 133 -1.14 -7.56 8.00
CA LEU A 133 -1.85 -8.79 8.40
C LEU A 133 -3.27 -8.80 7.86
N LYS A 134 -4.01 -7.70 8.01
CA LYS A 134 -5.36 -7.58 7.46
C LYS A 134 -5.39 -7.66 5.93
N LEU A 135 -4.37 -7.11 5.24
CA LEU A 135 -4.24 -7.30 3.79
C LEU A 135 -4.03 -8.78 3.44
N LYS A 136 -3.19 -9.50 4.20
CA LYS A 136 -2.99 -10.95 4.00
C LYS A 136 -4.30 -11.74 4.16
N GLU A 137 -5.09 -11.40 5.17
CA GLU A 137 -6.41 -11.99 5.41
C GLU A 137 -7.35 -11.76 4.23
N LEU A 138 -7.46 -10.51 3.76
CA LEU A 138 -8.25 -10.15 2.58
C LEU A 138 -7.79 -10.93 1.34
N MET A 139 -6.49 -10.96 1.06
CA MET A 139 -5.94 -11.67 -0.10
C MET A 139 -6.24 -13.17 -0.03
N SER A 140 -6.16 -13.78 1.16
CA SER A 140 -6.52 -15.18 1.36
C SER A 140 -8.00 -15.44 1.11
N GLU A 141 -8.88 -14.56 1.59
CA GLU A 141 -10.33 -14.67 1.38
C GLU A 141 -10.71 -14.56 -0.09
N LEU A 142 -10.18 -13.56 -0.78
CA LEU A 142 -10.40 -13.35 -2.21
C LEU A 142 -9.89 -14.54 -3.04
N HIS A 143 -8.72 -15.10 -2.71
CA HIS A 143 -8.20 -16.33 -3.34
C HIS A 143 -9.13 -17.53 -3.13
N LYS A 144 -9.62 -17.77 -1.90
CA LYS A 144 -10.56 -18.86 -1.59
C LYS A 144 -11.85 -18.74 -2.40
N ARG A 145 -12.27 -17.51 -2.70
CA ARG A 145 -13.45 -17.19 -3.51
C ARG A 145 -13.18 -17.23 -5.02
N GLY A 146 -11.99 -17.67 -5.45
CA GLY A 146 -11.63 -17.80 -6.86
C GLY A 146 -11.49 -16.46 -7.59
N HIS A 147 -11.30 -15.35 -6.89
CA HIS A 147 -11.03 -14.07 -7.54
C HIS A 147 -9.71 -14.13 -8.30
N LYS A 148 -9.74 -13.68 -9.56
CA LYS A 148 -8.55 -13.57 -10.41
C LYS A 148 -8.06 -12.13 -10.38
N TYR A 149 -6.83 -11.91 -9.94
CA TYR A 149 -6.17 -10.61 -10.05
C TYR A 149 -5.49 -10.47 -11.40
N LYS A 150 -5.20 -9.23 -11.80
CA LYS A 150 -4.13 -9.02 -12.77
C LYS A 150 -2.80 -9.10 -12.02
N THR A 151 -1.93 -9.97 -12.49
CA THR A 151 -0.58 -10.10 -11.99
C THR A 151 0.36 -9.32 -12.91
N SER A 152 1.18 -8.47 -12.33
CA SER A 152 2.30 -7.81 -12.99
C SER A 152 3.60 -8.57 -12.68
N GLN A 153 4.71 -8.18 -13.32
CA GLN A 153 6.04 -8.68 -12.92
C GLN A 153 6.41 -8.35 -11.46
N TYR A 154 5.69 -7.43 -10.81
CA TYR A 154 5.93 -7.01 -9.43
C TYR A 154 4.98 -7.65 -8.41
N GLY A 155 3.89 -8.28 -8.85
CA GLY A 155 2.86 -8.84 -7.97
C GLY A 155 1.44 -8.58 -8.43
N ASP A 156 0.47 -8.92 -7.58
CA ASP A 156 -0.96 -8.80 -7.87
C ASP A 156 -1.43 -7.35 -7.74
N ILE A 157 -2.30 -6.92 -8.66
CA ILE A 157 -2.89 -5.59 -8.65
C ILE A 157 -4.24 -5.64 -7.95
N LEU A 158 -4.37 -4.89 -6.86
CA LEU A 158 -5.58 -4.85 -6.04
C LEU A 158 -6.21 -3.45 -6.07
N PRO A 159 -7.52 -3.32 -6.32
CA PRO A 159 -8.23 -2.06 -6.17
C PRO A 159 -8.24 -1.67 -4.69
N LEU A 160 -7.83 -0.43 -4.40
CA LEU A 160 -7.74 0.08 -3.04
C LEU A 160 -9.07 0.03 -2.26
N ARG A 161 -10.24 0.11 -2.94
CA ARG A 161 -11.58 0.07 -2.31
C ARG A 161 -11.88 -1.26 -1.63
N LEU A 162 -11.17 -2.31 -2.01
CA LEU A 162 -11.32 -3.62 -1.37
C LEU A 162 -10.53 -3.71 -0.06
N ILE A 163 -9.62 -2.76 0.20
CA ILE A 163 -8.74 -2.79 1.37
C ILE A 163 -9.43 -2.10 2.54
N SER A 164 -10.18 -2.88 3.31
CA SER A 164 -10.80 -2.40 4.57
C SER A 164 -9.78 -2.08 5.67
N SER A 165 -8.50 -2.39 5.46
CA SER A 165 -7.41 -2.20 6.42
C SER A 165 -6.61 -0.92 6.24
N ILE A 166 -7.10 0.02 5.41
CA ILE A 166 -6.52 1.36 5.27
C ILE A 166 -6.56 2.06 6.62
N VAL A 167 -5.39 2.52 7.04
CA VAL A 167 -5.17 3.23 8.32
C VAL A 167 -5.16 4.73 8.09
N THR A 168 -4.46 5.16 7.05
CA THR A 168 -4.40 6.57 6.65
C THR A 168 -4.10 6.66 5.16
N THR A 169 -4.55 7.75 4.55
CA THR A 169 -4.37 8.00 3.13
C THR A 169 -4.52 9.50 2.83
N ASN A 170 -3.75 9.99 1.87
CA ASN A 170 -4.09 11.20 1.12
C ASN A 170 -4.18 10.75 -0.34
N LEU A 171 -5.42 10.73 -0.83
CA LEU A 171 -5.75 10.46 -2.21
C LEU A 171 -6.76 11.52 -2.61
N TRP A 172 -6.51 12.14 -3.75
CA TRP A 172 -7.30 13.24 -4.29
C TRP A 172 -8.47 12.70 -5.11
#